data_AF-A0AA43LL11-F1
#
_entry.id   AF-A0AA43LL11-F1
#
_cell.length_a   1.000
_cell.length_b   1.000
_cell.length_c   1.000
_cell.angle_alpha   90.00
_cell.angle_beta   90.00
_cell.angle_gamma   90.00
#
_symmetry.space_group_name_H-M   'P 1'
#
loop_
_entity.id
_entity.type
_entity.pdbx_description
1 polymer ?
#
loop_
_entity_poly.entity_id
_entity_poly.type
_entity_poly.pdbx_seq_one_letter_code
_entity_poly.pdbx_strand_id
1 'polypeptide(L)'
;MGFFNFRKQEKQELANNTQEKEQETIPEVQTPVQPPLQKEILKPDIPFISNSKKKKEKDDINGFFSIDIYNIFKHNPELTEKHASIDGKTAEAYTLKLPNLELSTFFKVEIFKFEDGHYDLFFLSNVNEIRDDLKEFCTFCATSLGPDFMNKGSINDKDYRDAALGVFSRIWSNKVTIDNLYFTICLRLSNITPQ
;
A
#
# COMPACT_ATOMS: atom_id res chain seq x y z
N MET A 1 -18.31 -29.44 41.89
CA MET A 1 -18.90 -28.44 42.81
C MET A 1 -17.86 -28.10 43.86
N GLY A 2 -17.50 -26.83 44.00
CA GLY A 2 -16.50 -26.37 44.96
C GLY A 2 -16.24 -24.88 44.75
N PHE A 3 -17.09 -24.06 45.37
CA PHE A 3 -16.91 -22.61 45.51
C PHE A 3 -15.76 -22.32 46.47
N PHE A 4 -14.97 -21.27 46.24
CA PHE A 4 -14.68 -20.26 47.28
C PHE A 4 -14.16 -18.95 46.66
N ASN A 5 -14.83 -17.87 47.04
CA ASN A 5 -14.54 -16.49 46.74
C ASN A 5 -13.34 -16.00 47.56
N PHE A 6 -12.46 -15.18 46.96
CA PHE A 6 -11.70 -14.19 47.71
C PHE A 6 -12.11 -12.77 47.28
N ARG A 7 -12.71 -12.08 48.25
CA ARG A 7 -13.11 -10.67 48.22
C ARG A 7 -11.89 -9.81 48.50
N LYS A 8 -11.82 -8.69 47.77
CA LYS A 8 -11.63 -7.30 48.25
C LYS A 8 -10.79 -7.10 49.50
N GLN A 9 -9.68 -6.39 49.33
CA GLN A 9 -9.08 -5.30 50.13
C GLN A 9 -7.75 -5.01 49.38
N GLU A 10 -7.39 -3.80 48.95
CA GLU A 10 -7.25 -2.58 49.73
C GLU A 10 -7.56 -1.34 48.87
N LYS A 11 -8.22 -0.39 49.53
CA LYS A 11 -8.42 0.99 49.13
C LYS A 11 -7.39 1.82 49.90
N GLN A 12 -7.05 2.98 49.32
CA GLN A 12 -6.44 4.15 49.95
C GLN A 12 -4.94 4.05 50.20
N GLU A 13 -4.17 4.82 49.43
CA GLU A 13 -3.17 5.71 49.99
C GLU A 13 -2.99 6.95 49.11
N LEU A 14 -3.30 8.09 49.74
CA LEU A 14 -2.77 9.43 49.59
C LEU A 14 -2.75 10.12 48.20
N ALA A 15 -3.85 10.83 47.95
CA ALA A 15 -3.75 12.24 47.60
C ALA A 15 -3.17 13.04 48.78
N ASN A 16 -2.16 13.89 48.51
CA ASN A 16 -1.91 15.21 49.11
C ASN A 16 -0.41 15.55 49.07
N ASN A 17 -0.02 16.50 48.21
CA ASN A 17 0.82 17.64 48.62
C ASN A 17 0.81 18.67 47.47
N THR A 18 0.02 19.73 47.59
CA THR A 18 0.32 21.01 48.28
C THR A 18 1.01 21.99 47.33
N GLN A 19 0.21 23.00 46.96
CA GLN A 19 0.62 24.27 46.36
C GLN A 19 1.42 25.11 47.35
N GLU A 20 2.43 25.83 46.87
CA GLU A 20 2.92 27.12 47.36
C GLU A 20 3.82 27.68 46.22
N LYS A 21 3.42 28.74 45.52
CA LYS A 21 3.48 30.20 45.82
C LYS A 21 4.62 30.89 45.05
N GLU A 22 4.19 31.71 44.09
CA GLU A 22 4.71 33.01 43.64
C GLU A 22 6.20 33.36 43.86
N GLN A 23 6.87 33.74 42.76
CA GLN A 23 7.51 35.06 42.67
C GLN A 23 7.80 35.45 41.23
N GLU A 24 7.25 36.61 40.85
CA GLU A 24 7.58 37.36 39.63
C GLU A 24 9.05 37.77 39.63
N THR A 25 9.71 37.61 38.49
CA THR A 25 10.83 38.46 38.10
C THR A 25 10.88 38.47 36.58
N ILE A 26 10.63 39.64 36.00
CA ILE A 26 10.77 39.93 34.57
C ILE A 26 12.21 40.39 34.35
N PRO A 27 13.04 39.69 33.56
CA PRO A 27 14.21 40.29 32.96
C PRO A 27 13.95 40.61 31.48
N GLU A 28 14.02 41.90 31.20
CA GLU A 28 14.69 42.53 30.06
C GLU A 28 14.46 41.91 28.66
N VAL A 29 13.67 42.64 27.86
CA VAL A 29 13.45 42.43 26.42
C VAL A 29 14.80 42.54 25.69
N GLN A 30 15.40 41.39 25.36
CA GLN A 30 16.48 41.33 24.39
C GLN A 30 15.87 41.44 22.98
N THR A 31 16.14 42.55 22.31
CA THR A 31 15.92 42.71 20.87
C THR A 31 16.59 41.57 20.09
N PRO A 32 15.91 40.93 19.11
CA PRO A 32 16.53 39.89 18.31
C PRO A 32 17.61 40.50 17.42
N VAL A 33 18.86 40.12 17.66
CA VAL A 33 19.98 40.35 16.74
C VAL A 33 19.69 39.52 15.49
N GLN A 34 19.40 40.19 14.37
CA GLN A 34 19.26 39.54 13.07
C GLN A 34 20.58 38.85 12.70
N PRO A 35 20.57 37.56 12.30
CA PRO A 35 21.75 36.94 11.74
C PRO A 35 22.08 37.58 10.38
N PRO A 36 23.37 37.75 10.03
CA PRO A 36 23.76 38.30 8.73
C PRO A 36 23.30 37.38 7.59
N LEU A 37 22.80 38.00 6.51
CA LEU A 37 22.43 37.33 5.26
C LEU A 37 23.52 36.34 4.83
N GLN A 38 23.19 35.05 4.84
CA GLN A 38 24.00 34.04 4.20
C GLN A 38 23.89 34.25 2.68
N LYS A 39 25.04 34.52 2.06
CA LYS A 39 25.18 34.61 0.61
C LYS A 39 24.68 33.32 -0.04
N GLU A 40 23.81 33.47 -1.03
CA GLU A 40 23.38 32.42 -1.94
C GLU A 40 24.58 31.58 -2.40
N ILE A 41 24.61 30.33 -1.99
CA ILE A 41 25.39 29.30 -2.66
C ILE A 41 24.58 28.96 -3.91
N LEU A 42 25.01 29.46 -5.07
CA LEU A 42 24.54 29.00 -6.37
C LEU A 42 24.64 27.46 -6.39
N LYS A 43 23.48 26.79 -6.45
CA LYS A 43 23.45 25.39 -6.87
C LYS A 43 23.73 25.37 -8.37
N PRO A 44 24.60 24.49 -8.88
CA PRO A 44 24.77 24.33 -10.32
C PRO A 44 23.45 23.86 -10.92
N ASP A 45 23.03 24.52 -12.00
CA ASP A 45 21.94 24.12 -12.87
C ASP A 45 22.19 22.70 -13.37
N ILE A 46 21.69 21.71 -12.63
CA ILE A 46 21.50 20.37 -13.16
C ILE A 46 20.21 20.46 -13.96
N PRO A 47 20.23 20.29 -15.30
CA PRO A 47 19.01 20.28 -16.07
C PRO A 47 18.13 19.15 -15.54
N PHE A 48 16.97 19.52 -14.99
CA PHE A 48 15.89 18.59 -14.72
C PHE A 48 15.47 18.02 -16.07
N ILE A 49 16.00 16.84 -16.39
CA ILE A 49 15.51 16.04 -17.51
C ILE A 49 14.10 15.61 -17.10
N SER A 50 13.11 16.42 -17.46
CA SER A 50 11.73 15.95 -17.51
C SER A 50 11.68 14.90 -18.61
N ASN A 51 11.88 13.65 -18.22
CA ASN A 51 11.39 12.54 -19.01
C ASN A 51 9.88 12.67 -19.00
N SER A 52 9.35 13.45 -19.94
CA SER A 52 7.94 13.44 -20.33
C SER A 52 7.65 12.02 -20.81
N LYS A 53 7.32 11.13 -19.87
CA LYS A 53 6.72 9.84 -20.16
C LYS A 53 5.49 10.18 -20.99
N LYS A 54 5.54 9.91 -22.30
CA LYS A 54 4.34 9.82 -23.12
C LYS A 54 3.35 8.98 -22.31
N LYS A 55 2.26 9.60 -21.88
CA LYS A 55 1.16 8.92 -21.19
C LYS A 55 0.67 7.87 -22.20
N LYS A 56 1.11 6.61 -22.04
CA LYS A 56 0.57 5.51 -22.83
C LYS A 56 -0.95 5.55 -22.59
N GLU A 57 -1.71 5.53 -23.67
CA GLU A 57 -3.16 5.37 -23.60
C GLU A 57 -3.42 4.06 -22.84
N LYS A 58 -4.13 4.15 -21.71
CA LYS A 58 -4.35 3.04 -20.80
C LYS A 58 -5.66 2.33 -21.18
N ASP A 59 -5.68 1.79 -22.39
CA ASP A 59 -6.89 1.16 -22.96
C ASP A 59 -7.11 -0.27 -22.44
N ASP A 60 -6.09 -0.86 -21.82
CA ASP A 60 -6.09 -2.19 -21.24
C ASP A 60 -5.34 -2.21 -19.90
N ILE A 61 -5.62 -3.22 -19.07
CA ILE A 61 -4.98 -3.47 -17.77
C ILE A 61 -3.46 -3.44 -17.91
N ASN A 62 -2.88 -4.07 -18.94
CA ASN A 62 -1.42 -4.08 -19.14
C ASN A 62 -0.83 -2.67 -19.35
N GLY A 63 -1.61 -1.70 -19.82
CA GLY A 63 -1.19 -0.30 -19.99
C GLY A 63 -0.86 0.42 -18.68
N PHE A 64 -1.28 -0.13 -17.54
CA PHE A 64 -0.97 0.40 -16.21
C PHE A 64 0.37 -0.05 -15.64
N PHE A 65 0.94 -1.14 -16.18
CA PHE A 65 2.15 -1.76 -15.65
C PHE A 65 3.36 -1.40 -16.53
N SER A 66 4.53 -1.26 -15.90
CA SER A 66 5.79 -1.12 -16.62
C SER A 66 6.32 -2.48 -17.09
N ILE A 67 6.04 -3.54 -16.32
CA ILE A 67 6.22 -4.92 -16.73
C ILE A 67 5.07 -5.39 -17.63
N ASP A 68 5.40 -6.27 -18.56
CA ASP A 68 4.40 -6.97 -19.37
C ASP A 68 3.80 -8.13 -18.56
N ILE A 69 2.55 -7.95 -18.14
CA ILE A 69 1.84 -8.91 -17.29
C ILE A 69 1.39 -10.16 -18.06
N TYR A 70 1.24 -10.09 -19.39
CA TYR A 70 0.88 -11.23 -20.25
C TYR A 70 2.08 -12.09 -20.62
N ASN A 71 3.30 -11.58 -20.47
CA ASN A 71 4.53 -12.32 -20.69
C ASN A 71 5.44 -12.26 -19.47
N ILE A 72 4.87 -12.48 -18.27
CA ILE A 72 5.57 -12.25 -17.00
C ILE A 72 6.87 -13.08 -16.87
N PHE A 73 6.90 -14.27 -17.47
CA PHE A 73 8.05 -15.17 -17.43
C PHE A 73 9.27 -14.67 -18.23
N LYS A 74 9.11 -13.69 -19.13
CA LYS A 74 10.25 -13.08 -19.85
C LYS A 74 11.19 -12.29 -18.92
N HIS A 75 10.71 -11.96 -17.72
CA HIS A 75 11.46 -11.24 -16.70
C HIS A 75 12.21 -12.18 -15.75
N ASN A 76 12.27 -13.48 -16.07
CA ASN A 76 13.02 -14.52 -15.33
C ASN A 76 12.62 -14.61 -13.84
N PRO A 77 11.35 -14.88 -13.51
CA PRO A 77 10.93 -15.09 -12.13
C PRO A 77 11.60 -16.35 -11.53
N GLU A 78 11.89 -16.32 -10.23
CA GLU A 78 12.52 -17.43 -9.52
C GLU A 78 11.45 -18.41 -9.03
N LEU A 79 11.61 -19.71 -9.34
CA LEU A 79 10.73 -20.74 -8.81
C LEU A 79 10.93 -20.87 -7.30
N THR A 80 9.86 -20.69 -6.53
CA THR A 80 9.89 -20.79 -5.06
C THR A 80 9.29 -22.09 -4.57
N GLU A 81 8.26 -22.62 -5.24
CA GLU A 81 7.59 -23.85 -4.84
C GLU A 81 6.99 -24.59 -6.05
N LYS A 82 7.13 -25.92 -6.11
CA LYS A 82 6.58 -26.72 -7.23
C LYS A 82 5.12 -27.15 -7.05
N HIS A 83 4.64 -27.20 -5.82
CA HIS A 83 3.34 -27.76 -5.47
C HIS A 83 2.61 -26.86 -4.46
N ALA A 84 2.55 -25.56 -4.77
CA ALA A 84 1.79 -24.62 -3.96
C ALA A 84 0.28 -24.89 -4.12
N SER A 85 -0.47 -24.74 -3.04
CA SER A 85 -1.94 -24.81 -3.06
C SER A 85 -2.54 -23.41 -2.96
N ILE A 86 -3.29 -23.01 -3.98
CA ILE A 86 -3.99 -21.72 -4.02
C ILE A 86 -5.42 -21.92 -4.53
N ASP A 87 -6.39 -21.41 -3.79
CA ASP A 87 -7.83 -21.61 -4.04
C ASP A 87 -8.23 -23.07 -4.29
N GLY A 88 -7.56 -24.01 -3.60
CA GLY A 88 -7.79 -25.45 -3.72
C GLY A 88 -7.22 -26.09 -4.99
N LYS A 89 -6.41 -25.36 -5.77
CA LYS A 89 -5.70 -25.85 -6.95
C LYS A 89 -4.20 -25.92 -6.70
N THR A 90 -3.54 -26.87 -7.36
CA THR A 90 -2.07 -26.97 -7.36
C THR A 90 -1.48 -26.04 -8.42
N ALA A 91 -0.41 -25.33 -8.06
CA ALA A 91 0.34 -24.46 -8.96
C ALA A 91 1.85 -24.54 -8.66
N GLU A 92 2.65 -24.20 -9.67
CA GLU A 92 4.04 -23.80 -9.45
C GLU A 92 4.06 -22.32 -9.03
N ALA A 93 4.63 -22.03 -7.87
CA ALA A 93 4.79 -20.68 -7.37
C ALA A 93 6.16 -20.13 -7.75
N TYR A 94 6.17 -18.91 -8.26
CA TYR A 94 7.36 -18.14 -8.58
C TYR A 94 7.31 -16.78 -7.90
N THR A 95 8.48 -16.18 -7.69
CA THR A 95 8.61 -14.81 -7.21
C THR A 95 9.45 -13.98 -8.17
N LEU A 96 9.02 -12.74 -8.41
CA LEU A 96 9.78 -11.75 -9.16
C LEU A 96 9.86 -10.45 -8.36
N LYS A 97 11.09 -10.02 -8.07
CA LYS A 97 11.34 -8.69 -7.52
C LYS A 97 11.22 -7.66 -8.64
N LEU A 98 10.41 -6.63 -8.43
CA LEU A 98 10.16 -5.62 -9.45
C LEU A 98 11.31 -4.60 -9.46
N PRO A 99 11.85 -4.23 -10.64
CA PRO A 99 12.96 -3.27 -10.74
C PRO A 99 12.52 -1.85 -10.35
N ASN A 100 11.24 -1.53 -10.50
CA ASN A 100 10.59 -0.29 -10.07
C ASN A 100 9.27 -0.63 -9.37
N LEU A 101 8.74 0.30 -8.58
CA LEU A 101 7.41 0.14 -8.01
C LEU A 101 6.34 0.16 -9.11
N GLU A 102 5.55 -0.90 -9.21
CA GLU A 102 4.37 -0.96 -10.08
C GLU A 102 3.20 -0.24 -9.40
N LEU A 103 2.46 0.56 -10.18
CA LEU A 103 1.39 1.43 -9.66
C LEU A 103 1.85 2.29 -8.46
N SER A 104 3.13 2.68 -8.47
CA SER A 104 3.81 3.39 -7.39
C SER A 104 3.71 2.71 -6.01
N THR A 105 3.29 1.44 -5.93
CA THR A 105 2.90 0.78 -4.68
C THR A 105 3.57 -0.59 -4.51
N PHE A 106 3.60 -1.40 -5.57
CA PHE A 106 3.98 -2.81 -5.49
C PHE A 106 5.44 -3.02 -5.85
N PHE A 107 6.19 -3.73 -5.01
CA PHE A 107 7.63 -3.94 -5.17
C PHE A 107 8.01 -5.38 -5.55
N LYS A 108 7.06 -6.31 -5.46
CA LYS A 108 7.24 -7.74 -5.73
C LYS A 108 5.97 -8.29 -6.37
N VAL A 109 6.12 -9.31 -7.21
CA VAL A 109 5.00 -10.11 -7.69
C VAL A 109 5.25 -11.59 -7.36
N GLU A 110 4.25 -12.24 -6.79
CA GLU A 110 4.17 -13.69 -6.69
C GLU A 110 3.29 -14.21 -7.83
N ILE A 111 3.73 -15.28 -8.48
CA ILE A 111 3.13 -15.81 -9.71
C ILE A 111 2.76 -17.26 -9.45
N PHE A 112 1.49 -17.61 -9.59
CA PHE A 112 1.01 -18.98 -9.45
C PHE A 112 0.63 -19.52 -10.82
N LYS A 113 1.46 -20.40 -11.37
CA LYS A 113 1.26 -21.00 -12.70
C LYS A 113 0.55 -22.34 -12.57
N PHE A 114 -0.56 -22.48 -13.26
CA PHE A 114 -1.38 -23.69 -13.25
C PHE A 114 -1.04 -24.61 -14.43
N GLU A 115 -1.48 -25.88 -14.33
CA GLU A 115 -1.14 -26.93 -15.32
C GLU A 115 -1.68 -26.66 -16.73
N ASP A 116 -2.82 -25.98 -16.83
CA ASP A 116 -3.45 -25.55 -18.09
C ASP A 116 -2.81 -24.28 -18.68
N GLY A 117 -1.75 -23.77 -18.06
CA GLY A 117 -0.90 -22.71 -18.60
C GLY A 117 -1.34 -21.28 -18.25
N HIS A 118 -2.51 -21.07 -17.64
CA HIS A 118 -2.82 -19.76 -17.06
C HIS A 118 -2.04 -19.53 -15.77
N TYR A 119 -2.02 -18.29 -15.32
CA TYR A 119 -1.42 -17.93 -14.05
C TYR A 119 -2.14 -16.78 -13.36
N ASP A 120 -2.00 -16.73 -12.04
CA ASP A 120 -2.42 -15.61 -11.22
C ASP A 120 -1.20 -14.79 -10.81
N LEU A 121 -1.37 -13.47 -10.74
CA LEU A 121 -0.35 -12.53 -10.30
C LEU A 121 -0.79 -11.85 -9.01
N PHE A 122 0.07 -11.91 -7.99
CA PHE A 122 -0.11 -11.25 -6.70
C PHE A 122 0.95 -10.17 -6.55
N PHE A 123 0.58 -8.93 -6.84
CA PHE A 123 1.42 -7.76 -6.64
C PHE A 123 1.38 -7.35 -5.18
N LEU A 124 2.55 -7.34 -4.53
CA LEU A 124 2.69 -7.16 -3.09
C LEU A 124 3.29 -5.79 -2.76
N SER A 125 2.62 -5.08 -1.87
CA SER A 125 3.07 -3.83 -1.25
C SER A 125 3.77 -4.10 0.07
N ASN A 126 4.49 -3.12 0.59
CA ASN A 126 4.94 -3.06 1.98
C ASN A 126 4.25 -1.94 2.78
N VAL A 127 3.25 -1.28 2.17
CA VAL A 127 2.48 -0.17 2.73
C VAL A 127 0.98 -0.39 2.58
N ASN A 128 0.22 0.23 3.48
CA ASN A 128 -1.24 0.27 3.50
C ASN A 128 -1.77 1.60 2.95
N GLU A 129 -1.29 1.99 1.78
CA GLU A 129 -1.53 3.30 1.19
C GLU A 129 -2.03 3.18 -0.26
N ILE A 130 -3.16 3.82 -0.57
CA ILE A 130 -3.64 3.98 -1.94
C ILE A 130 -2.97 5.20 -2.55
N ARG A 131 -2.02 5.00 -3.45
CA ARG A 131 -1.32 6.07 -4.19
C ARG A 131 -2.05 6.43 -5.48
N ASP A 132 -1.69 7.56 -6.10
CA ASP A 132 -2.39 8.10 -7.26
C ASP A 132 -2.47 7.13 -8.45
N ASP A 133 -1.39 6.40 -8.75
CA ASP A 133 -1.40 5.42 -9.84
C ASP A 133 -2.36 4.25 -9.55
N LEU A 134 -2.41 3.77 -8.30
CA LEU A 134 -3.34 2.73 -7.86
C LEU A 134 -4.79 3.24 -7.88
N LYS A 135 -5.01 4.50 -7.51
CA LYS A 135 -6.32 5.17 -7.63
C LYS A 135 -6.78 5.27 -9.08
N GLU A 136 -5.88 5.64 -9.99
CA GLU A 136 -6.17 5.70 -11.44
C GLU A 136 -6.50 4.29 -11.96
N PHE A 137 -5.77 3.25 -11.52
CA PHE A 137 -6.07 1.86 -11.84
C PHE A 137 -7.46 1.42 -11.36
N CYS A 138 -7.79 1.67 -10.09
CA CYS A 138 -9.12 1.38 -9.55
C CYS A 138 -10.24 2.12 -10.31
N THR A 139 -9.97 3.36 -10.74
CA THR A 139 -10.92 4.15 -11.54
C THR A 139 -11.13 3.52 -12.92
N PHE A 140 -10.04 3.10 -13.58
CA PHE A 140 -10.14 2.36 -14.83
C PHE A 140 -10.92 1.06 -14.66
N CYS A 141 -10.67 0.27 -13.63
CA CYS A 141 -11.45 -0.95 -13.37
C CYS A 141 -12.94 -0.63 -13.22
N ALA A 142 -13.29 0.42 -12.46
CA ALA A 142 -14.68 0.85 -12.30
C ALA A 142 -15.34 1.28 -13.62
N THR A 143 -14.60 1.95 -14.50
CA THR A 143 -15.11 2.41 -15.80
C THR A 143 -15.21 1.28 -16.83
N SER A 144 -14.20 0.42 -16.91
CA SER A 144 -14.07 -0.61 -17.96
C SER A 144 -14.77 -1.93 -17.60
N LEU A 145 -14.83 -2.28 -16.31
CA LEU A 145 -15.43 -3.53 -15.82
C LEU A 145 -16.76 -3.32 -15.08
N GLY A 146 -17.17 -2.07 -14.88
CA GLY A 146 -18.31 -1.70 -14.04
C GLY A 146 -17.95 -1.57 -12.55
N PRO A 147 -18.93 -1.31 -11.67
CA PRO A 147 -18.67 -1.19 -10.25
C PRO A 147 -18.14 -2.51 -9.65
N ASP A 148 -17.47 -2.41 -8.50
CA ASP A 148 -16.96 -3.57 -7.78
C ASP A 148 -18.10 -4.46 -7.23
N PHE A 149 -17.75 -5.60 -6.64
CA PHE A 149 -18.70 -6.55 -6.04
C PHE A 149 -19.60 -5.92 -4.95
N MET A 150 -19.15 -4.84 -4.30
CA MET A 150 -19.90 -4.09 -3.30
C MET A 150 -20.65 -2.88 -3.91
N ASN A 151 -20.79 -2.85 -5.24
CA ASN A 151 -21.39 -1.79 -6.03
C ASN A 151 -20.72 -0.41 -5.86
N LYS A 152 -19.41 -0.38 -5.61
CA LYS A 152 -18.60 0.84 -5.50
C LYS A 152 -17.90 1.15 -6.82
N GLY A 153 -17.90 2.43 -7.19
CA GLY A 153 -17.14 2.96 -8.32
C GLY A 153 -15.71 3.37 -7.93
N SER A 154 -15.30 4.55 -8.37
CA SER A 154 -14.00 5.16 -8.08
C SER A 154 -13.68 5.23 -6.58
N ILE A 155 -12.38 5.29 -6.27
CA ILE A 155 -11.86 5.42 -4.90
C ILE A 155 -12.36 6.73 -4.26
N ASN A 156 -12.80 6.64 -3.00
CA ASN A 156 -13.26 7.77 -2.20
C ASN A 156 -12.56 7.83 -0.82
N ASP A 157 -12.86 8.84 -0.01
CA ASP A 157 -12.23 9.06 1.30
C ASP A 157 -12.37 7.88 2.28
N LYS A 158 -13.46 7.11 2.19
CA LYS A 158 -13.62 5.92 3.02
C LYS A 158 -12.58 4.88 2.66
N ASP A 159 -12.26 4.72 1.38
CA ASP A 159 -11.31 3.73 0.90
C ASP A 159 -9.89 4.02 1.40
N TYR A 160 -9.48 5.29 1.43
CA TYR A 160 -8.20 5.68 2.04
C TYR A 160 -8.14 5.36 3.53
N ARG A 161 -9.24 5.59 4.27
CA ARG A 161 -9.34 5.23 5.69
C ARG A 161 -9.32 3.72 5.89
N ASP A 162 -10.09 2.98 5.11
CA ASP A 162 -10.14 1.52 5.15
C ASP A 162 -8.75 0.92 4.87
N ALA A 163 -8.01 1.50 3.91
CA ALA A 163 -6.66 1.06 3.58
C ALA A 163 -5.73 1.26 4.76
N ALA A 164 -5.69 2.47 5.35
CA ALA A 164 -4.89 2.76 6.53
C ALA A 164 -5.23 1.86 7.75
N LEU A 165 -6.49 1.41 7.85
CA LEU A 165 -6.98 0.51 8.91
C LEU A 165 -6.80 -0.99 8.61
N GLY A 166 -6.30 -1.38 7.44
CA GLY A 166 -6.12 -2.80 7.08
C GLY A 166 -7.41 -3.53 6.72
N VAL A 167 -8.46 -2.81 6.30
CA VAL A 167 -9.80 -3.36 6.00
C VAL A 167 -10.31 -2.98 4.61
N PHE A 168 -9.41 -2.52 3.74
CA PHE A 168 -9.72 -2.19 2.36
C PHE A 168 -9.87 -3.45 1.53
N SER A 169 -10.91 -3.47 0.70
CA SER A 169 -11.13 -4.49 -0.32
C SER A 169 -11.96 -3.91 -1.46
N ARG A 170 -11.54 -4.26 -2.68
CA ARG A 170 -12.17 -3.95 -3.97
C ARG A 170 -12.05 -5.17 -4.87
N ILE A 171 -13.15 -5.65 -5.41
CA ILE A 171 -13.18 -6.86 -6.24
C ILE A 171 -13.98 -6.55 -7.51
N TRP A 172 -13.32 -6.52 -8.67
CA TRP A 172 -13.96 -6.39 -9.97
C TRP A 172 -13.96 -7.71 -10.69
N SER A 173 -15.13 -8.34 -10.76
CA SER A 173 -15.29 -9.72 -11.23
C SER A 173 -14.36 -10.69 -10.47
N ASN A 174 -14.25 -11.94 -10.91
CA ASN A 174 -13.25 -12.86 -10.36
C ASN A 174 -11.84 -12.63 -10.93
N LYS A 175 -11.60 -11.51 -11.63
CA LYS A 175 -10.35 -11.23 -12.36
C LYS A 175 -9.42 -10.23 -11.66
N VAL A 176 -9.95 -9.23 -10.95
CA VAL A 176 -9.14 -8.19 -10.31
C VAL A 176 -9.59 -8.02 -8.88
N THR A 177 -8.70 -8.28 -7.94
CA THR A 177 -8.94 -8.06 -6.51
C THR A 177 -7.85 -7.17 -5.95
N ILE A 178 -8.22 -6.15 -5.19
CA ILE A 178 -7.29 -5.32 -4.43
C ILE A 178 -7.78 -5.28 -3.00
N ASP A 179 -6.99 -5.82 -2.08
CA ASP A 179 -7.32 -5.82 -0.67
C ASP A 179 -6.08 -5.68 0.19
N ASN A 180 -6.26 -5.48 1.48
CA ASN A 180 -5.16 -5.56 2.44
C ASN A 180 -5.54 -6.38 3.68
N LEU A 181 -6.35 -7.42 3.48
CA LEU A 181 -6.86 -8.26 4.56
C LEU A 181 -5.77 -9.11 5.23
N TYR A 182 -4.63 -9.28 4.55
CA TYR A 182 -3.48 -10.05 5.01
C TYR A 182 -2.23 -9.17 5.09
N PHE A 183 -2.24 -8.15 5.95
CA PHE A 183 -1.11 -7.24 6.29
C PHE A 183 -1.01 -5.96 5.46
N THR A 184 -0.74 -6.04 4.16
CA THR A 184 -0.48 -4.87 3.29
C THR A 184 -1.34 -4.93 2.04
N ILE A 185 -1.45 -3.80 1.31
CA ILE A 185 -2.18 -3.80 0.04
C ILE A 185 -1.56 -4.83 -0.92
N CYS A 186 -2.44 -5.68 -1.46
CA CYS A 186 -2.17 -6.69 -2.46
C CYS A 186 -3.11 -6.44 -3.64
N LEU A 187 -2.57 -6.54 -4.84
CA LEU A 187 -3.36 -6.59 -6.08
C LEU A 187 -3.22 -7.99 -6.68
N ARG A 188 -4.33 -8.72 -6.78
CA ARG A 188 -4.43 -9.98 -7.49
C ARG A 188 -5.03 -9.76 -8.88
N LEU A 189 -4.34 -10.26 -9.90
CA LEU A 189 -4.87 -10.45 -11.25
C LEU A 189 -5.01 -11.94 -11.51
N SER A 190 -6.23 -12.41 -11.77
CA SER A 190 -6.53 -13.83 -11.89
C SER A 190 -6.75 -14.28 -13.33
N ASN A 191 -6.40 -15.53 -13.61
CA ASN A 191 -6.63 -16.21 -14.88
C ASN A 191 -6.00 -15.46 -16.08
N ILE A 192 -4.74 -15.05 -15.93
CA ILE A 192 -3.96 -14.46 -17.01
C ILE A 192 -3.50 -15.57 -17.95
N THR A 193 -3.80 -15.42 -19.24
CA THR A 193 -3.32 -16.31 -20.29
C THR A 193 -2.14 -15.66 -21.00
N PRO A 194 -1.01 -16.36 -21.20
CA PRO A 194 0.08 -15.86 -22.03
C PRO A 194 -0.40 -15.48 -23.44
N GLN A 195 0.14 -14.40 -24.00
CA GLN A 195 -0.13 -13.98 -25.39
C GLN A 195 0.91 -14.54 -26.37
#